data_AF-A0A7C3F0E0-F1
#
_entry.id   AF-A0A7C3F0E0-F1
#
_cell.length_a   1.000
_cell.length_b   1.000
_cell.length_c   1.000
_cell.angle_alpha   90.00
_cell.angle_beta   90.00
_cell.angle_gamma   90.00
#
_symmetry.space_group_name_H-M   'P 1'
#
loop_
_entity.id
_entity.type
_entity.pdbx_description
1 polymer ?
#
loop_
_entity_poly.entity_id
_entity_poly.type
_entity_poly.pdbx_seq_one_letter_code
_entity_poly.pdbx_strand_id
1 'polypeptide(L)'
;MEDYQRRIAAQTAAVRELEELVHTLESGPAAGTEAAQKSLSRAHSDLERAEADLKALKRQYAGCLLREGRGPDPAHVEDAIFDEATQALTSGRLTSQEPRGPGDGPIAFDAFRSLLLAGLPLGQLVENEAADRRSSVLFDSLEEQTSTKNILRRWAATAAGDPYVANILRCAREAAARFRQGLEQFTRVLDGVRINYELKQRKVDRLAVAFAGSRAVIQASNDWENIEKACPAEARQLLEEFHSLVSARDELRRLRDELNAELRAFMKCFFPRYLTYVLQQSKARQHELGLGRCKPQRLCRYVLEQIDRTDFLLPRGGSLEIDVPRIPSEIALFRKVKSYVRYKSQHDHAGISDASGGEDEAG
;
A
#
# COMPACT_ATOMS: atom_id res chain seq x y z
N MET A 1 28.22 -11.89 19.93
CA MET A 1 27.94 -12.11 18.50
C MET A 1 28.84 -13.18 17.91
N GLU A 2 30.18 -13.01 17.95
CA GLU A 2 31.11 -14.03 17.46
C GLU A 2 30.94 -15.41 18.13
N ASP A 3 30.61 -15.45 19.42
CA ASP A 3 30.31 -16.70 20.14
C ASP A 3 29.09 -17.44 19.55
N TYR A 4 28.02 -16.72 19.20
CA TYR A 4 26.85 -17.32 18.55
C TYR A 4 27.18 -17.84 17.14
N GLN A 5 27.95 -17.09 16.36
CA GLN A 5 28.38 -17.50 15.01
C GLN A 5 29.21 -18.78 15.07
N ARG A 6 30.18 -18.88 16.00
CA ARG A 6 30.99 -20.09 16.21
C ARG A 6 30.13 -21.28 16.64
N ARG A 7 29.19 -21.07 17.56
CA ARG A 7 28.29 -22.13 18.04
C ARG A 7 27.34 -22.61 16.95
N ILE A 8 26.82 -21.70 16.11
CA ILE A 8 26.00 -22.06 14.95
C ILE A 8 26.83 -22.88 13.97
N ALA A 9 28.04 -22.45 13.63
CA ALA A 9 28.92 -23.18 12.72
C ALA A 9 29.23 -24.60 13.23
N ALA A 10 29.55 -24.74 14.53
CA ALA A 10 29.81 -26.04 15.14
C ALA A 10 28.57 -26.95 15.11
N GLN A 11 27.40 -26.42 15.46
CA GLN A 11 26.16 -27.19 15.45
C GLN A 11 25.72 -27.55 14.02
N THR A 12 25.96 -26.69 13.03
CA THR A 12 25.75 -27.01 11.61
C THR A 12 26.66 -28.13 11.13
N ALA A 13 27.93 -28.16 11.57
CA ALA A 13 28.82 -29.28 11.29
C ALA A 13 28.30 -30.59 11.90
N ALA A 14 27.87 -30.56 13.16
CA ALA A 14 27.32 -31.73 13.85
C ALA A 14 26.04 -32.29 13.18
N VAL A 15 25.15 -31.39 12.70
CA VAL A 15 23.96 -31.81 11.92
C VAL A 15 24.39 -32.51 10.63
N ARG A 16 25.36 -31.96 9.88
CA ARG A 16 25.87 -32.58 8.65
C ARG A 16 26.49 -33.96 8.89
N GLU A 17 27.26 -34.11 9.98
CA GLU A 17 27.83 -35.42 10.35
C GLU A 17 26.73 -36.45 10.65
N LEU A 18 25.63 -36.04 11.28
CA LEU A 18 24.48 -36.91 11.53
C LEU A 18 23.69 -37.24 10.26
N GLU A 19 23.53 -36.27 9.34
CA GLU A 19 22.93 -36.50 8.01
C GLU A 19 23.75 -37.53 7.21
N GLU A 20 25.07 -37.39 7.19
CA GLU A 20 25.98 -38.36 6.55
C GLU A 20 25.88 -39.73 7.22
N LEU A 21 25.82 -39.79 8.57
CA LEU A 21 25.65 -41.05 9.30
C LEU A 21 24.32 -41.74 8.94
N VAL A 22 23.21 -41.00 8.91
CA VAL A 22 21.91 -41.52 8.48
C VAL A 22 22.01 -42.07 7.05
N HIS A 23 22.58 -41.30 6.12
CA HIS A 23 22.72 -41.72 4.73
C HIS A 23 23.55 -43.00 4.57
N THR A 24 24.65 -43.13 5.32
CA THR A 24 25.48 -44.35 5.30
C THR A 24 24.77 -45.56 5.88
N LEU A 25 23.94 -45.39 6.93
CA LEU A 25 23.14 -46.47 7.52
C LEU A 25 22.00 -46.91 6.59
N GLU A 26 21.44 -46.00 5.79
CA GLU A 26 20.39 -46.30 4.81
C GLU A 26 20.94 -46.98 3.55
N SER A 27 22.13 -46.59 3.11
CA SER A 27 22.72 -47.03 1.83
C SER A 27 23.74 -48.17 1.98
N GLY A 28 24.07 -48.56 3.21
CA GLY A 28 25.14 -49.51 3.52
C GLY A 28 24.79 -50.98 3.24
N PRO A 29 25.81 -51.86 3.15
CA PRO A 29 25.62 -53.29 2.85
C PRO A 29 24.89 -54.08 3.96
N ALA A 30 24.76 -53.52 5.16
CA ALA A 30 23.99 -54.07 6.29
C ALA A 30 22.59 -53.42 6.45
N ALA A 31 22.17 -52.59 5.49
CA ALA A 31 20.86 -51.98 5.47
C ALA A 31 19.76 -53.07 5.51
N GLY A 32 18.79 -52.89 6.40
CA GLY A 32 17.69 -53.84 6.60
C GLY A 32 17.91 -54.91 7.69
N THR A 33 19.09 -54.97 8.33
CA THR A 33 19.28 -55.80 9.53
C THR A 33 18.63 -55.16 10.76
N GLU A 34 18.17 -55.96 11.74
CA GLU A 34 17.52 -55.45 12.96
C GLU A 34 18.43 -54.51 13.77
N ALA A 35 19.74 -54.78 13.79
CA ALA A 35 20.73 -53.92 14.42
C ALA A 35 20.94 -52.59 13.68
N ALA A 36 20.93 -52.61 12.34
CA ALA A 36 20.98 -51.40 11.52
C ALA A 36 19.70 -50.56 11.68
N GLN A 37 18.51 -51.19 11.73
CA GLN A 37 17.24 -50.49 11.94
C GLN A 37 17.18 -49.78 13.31
N LYS A 38 17.65 -50.43 14.39
CA LYS A 38 17.74 -49.79 15.71
C LYS A 38 18.73 -48.62 15.74
N SER A 39 19.86 -48.75 15.02
CA SER A 39 20.86 -47.69 14.92
C SER A 39 20.39 -46.52 14.07
N LEU A 40 19.69 -46.81 12.96
CA LEU A 40 19.07 -45.83 12.07
C LEU A 40 17.97 -45.03 12.80
N SER A 41 17.11 -45.71 13.55
CA SER A 41 16.07 -45.05 14.36
C SER A 41 16.66 -44.09 15.41
N ARG A 42 17.79 -44.46 16.03
CA ARG A 42 18.52 -43.57 16.96
C ARG A 42 19.16 -42.40 16.23
N ALA A 43 19.83 -42.64 15.10
CA ALA A 43 20.46 -41.61 14.29
C ALA A 43 19.45 -40.57 13.80
N HIS A 44 18.27 -41.01 13.32
CA HIS A 44 17.15 -40.11 12.98
C HIS A 44 16.68 -39.29 14.19
N SER A 45 16.51 -39.93 15.34
CA SER A 45 16.09 -39.21 16.57
C SER A 45 17.14 -38.20 17.06
N ASP A 46 18.42 -38.49 16.86
CA ASP A 46 19.53 -37.60 17.23
C ASP A 46 19.66 -36.45 16.22
N LEU A 47 19.45 -36.71 14.93
CA LEU A 47 19.39 -35.71 13.87
C LEU A 47 18.24 -34.72 14.11
N GLU A 48 17.02 -35.20 14.35
CA GLU A 48 15.86 -34.35 14.67
C GLU A 48 16.12 -33.43 15.87
N ARG A 49 16.76 -33.97 16.93
CA ARG A 49 17.16 -33.17 18.10
C ARG A 49 18.21 -32.13 17.76
N ALA A 50 19.24 -32.51 17.00
CA ALA A 50 20.32 -31.61 16.60
C ALA A 50 19.83 -30.46 15.69
N GLU A 51 18.90 -30.74 14.78
CA GLU A 51 18.23 -29.75 13.93
C GLU A 51 17.36 -28.80 14.75
N ALA A 52 16.58 -29.32 15.71
CA ALA A 52 15.78 -28.51 16.61
C ALA A 52 16.64 -27.57 17.45
N ASP A 53 17.76 -28.07 17.99
CA ASP A 53 18.73 -27.29 18.76
C ASP A 53 19.41 -26.23 17.90
N LEU A 54 19.80 -26.56 16.65
CA LEU A 54 20.34 -25.60 15.70
C LEU A 54 19.33 -24.49 15.38
N LYS A 55 18.07 -24.85 15.10
CA LYS A 55 17.00 -23.88 14.83
C LYS A 55 16.76 -22.98 16.03
N ALA A 56 16.74 -23.53 17.26
CA ALA A 56 16.61 -22.76 18.49
C ALA A 56 17.79 -21.78 18.68
N LEU A 57 19.02 -22.22 18.43
CA LEU A 57 20.21 -21.39 18.52
C LEU A 57 20.18 -20.25 17.49
N LYS A 58 19.81 -20.53 16.24
CA LYS A 58 19.65 -19.51 15.19
C LYS A 58 18.57 -18.49 15.55
N ARG A 59 17.42 -18.92 16.08
CA ARG A 59 16.36 -18.01 16.60
C ARG A 59 16.87 -17.13 17.73
N GLN A 60 17.64 -17.67 18.67
CA GLN A 60 18.24 -16.88 19.76
C GLN A 60 19.20 -15.83 19.21
N TYR A 61 20.05 -16.21 18.25
CA TYR A 61 20.99 -15.31 17.60
C TYR A 61 20.27 -14.20 16.81
N ALA A 62 19.25 -14.55 16.03
CA ALA A 62 18.39 -13.59 15.33
C ALA A 62 17.73 -12.59 16.31
N GLY A 63 17.20 -13.08 17.43
CA GLY A 63 16.66 -12.23 18.48
C GLY A 63 17.70 -11.28 19.10
N CYS A 64 18.96 -11.73 19.23
CA CYS A 64 20.05 -10.87 19.69
C CYS A 64 20.39 -9.77 18.66
N LEU A 65 20.53 -10.12 17.37
CA LEU A 65 20.72 -9.16 16.28
C LEU A 65 19.66 -8.05 16.32
N LEU A 66 18.39 -8.46 16.40
CA LEU A 66 17.26 -7.55 16.42
C LEU A 66 17.26 -6.62 17.63
N ARG A 67 17.54 -7.13 18.85
CA ARG A 67 17.62 -6.30 20.07
C ARG A 67 18.78 -5.31 20.05
N GLU A 68 19.86 -5.63 19.33
CA GLU A 68 20.97 -4.72 19.07
C GLU A 68 20.69 -3.73 17.92
N GLY A 69 19.54 -3.82 17.25
CA GLY A 69 19.19 -2.97 16.12
C GLY A 69 19.93 -3.33 14.82
N ARG A 70 20.44 -4.56 14.71
CA ARG A 70 21.14 -5.07 13.53
C ARG A 70 20.17 -5.78 12.58
N GLY A 71 20.48 -5.74 11.30
CA GLY A 71 19.78 -6.48 10.26
C GLY A 71 20.11 -7.98 10.23
N PRO A 72 19.57 -8.71 9.24
CA PRO A 72 19.82 -10.14 9.08
C PRO A 72 21.30 -10.45 8.82
N ASP A 73 21.73 -11.64 9.25
CA ASP A 73 23.06 -12.22 9.00
C ASP A 73 22.87 -13.50 8.16
N PRO A 74 22.73 -13.37 6.83
CA PRO A 74 22.33 -14.49 5.96
C PRO A 74 23.38 -15.61 5.91
N ALA A 75 24.61 -15.36 6.35
CA ALA A 75 25.64 -16.40 6.46
C ALA A 75 25.35 -17.40 7.59
N HIS A 76 24.55 -17.02 8.58
CA HIS A 76 24.32 -17.83 9.79
C HIS A 76 22.84 -18.04 10.12
N VAL A 77 21.95 -17.20 9.61
CA VAL A 77 20.51 -17.25 9.87
C VAL A 77 19.76 -17.10 8.55
N GLU A 78 18.92 -18.08 8.25
CA GLU A 78 18.00 -18.02 7.12
C GLU A 78 16.94 -16.93 7.32
N ASP A 79 16.52 -16.29 6.24
CA ASP A 79 15.51 -15.23 6.25
C ASP A 79 14.23 -15.66 6.99
N ALA A 80 13.76 -16.89 6.75
CA ALA A 80 12.58 -17.43 7.44
C ALA A 80 12.73 -17.45 8.97
N ILE A 81 13.91 -17.80 9.50
CA ILE A 81 14.17 -17.80 10.94
C ILE A 81 14.26 -16.37 11.47
N PHE A 82 14.87 -15.47 10.71
CA PHE A 82 14.95 -14.06 11.08
C PHE A 82 13.57 -13.39 11.10
N ASP A 83 12.70 -13.75 10.15
CA ASP A 83 11.33 -13.26 10.05
C ASP A 83 10.46 -13.79 11.18
N GLU A 84 10.56 -15.08 11.51
CA GLU A 84 9.95 -15.67 12.71
C GLU A 84 10.38 -14.92 13.99
N ALA A 85 11.68 -14.66 14.14
CA ALA A 85 12.22 -13.92 15.29
C ALA A 85 11.73 -12.47 15.32
N THR A 86 11.58 -11.84 14.14
CA THR A 86 11.05 -10.48 13.99
C THR A 86 9.59 -10.41 14.44
N GLN A 87 8.75 -11.35 14.00
CA GLN A 87 7.35 -11.45 14.43
C GLN A 87 7.23 -11.68 15.93
N ALA A 88 8.05 -12.58 16.48
CA ALA A 88 8.05 -12.87 17.91
C ALA A 88 8.46 -11.64 18.75
N LEU A 89 9.49 -10.91 18.34
CA LEU A 89 10.01 -9.74 19.08
C LEU A 89 9.10 -8.51 18.97
N THR A 90 8.36 -8.39 17.88
CA THR A 90 7.40 -7.29 17.65
C THR A 90 6.03 -7.57 18.26
N SER A 91 5.80 -8.78 18.78
CA SER A 91 4.55 -9.15 19.43
C SER A 91 4.57 -8.82 20.93
N GLY A 92 3.49 -8.24 21.43
CA GLY A 92 3.36 -7.93 22.84
C GLY A 92 2.06 -7.24 23.21
N ARG A 93 2.05 -6.55 24.35
CA ARG A 93 0.85 -5.92 24.90
C ARG A 93 0.24 -4.84 23.99
N LEU A 94 1.05 -4.16 23.17
CA LEU A 94 0.55 -3.14 22.25
C LEU A 94 -0.10 -3.72 21.00
N THR A 95 0.18 -4.99 20.68
CA THR A 95 -0.26 -5.66 19.45
C THR A 95 -1.28 -6.76 19.72
N SER A 96 -1.63 -7.02 20.99
CA SER A 96 -2.46 -8.17 21.39
C SER A 96 -3.91 -8.10 20.91
N GLN A 97 -4.36 -6.93 20.47
CA GLN A 97 -5.71 -6.70 19.94
C GLN A 97 -5.70 -6.36 18.45
N GLU A 98 -4.54 -6.47 17.78
CA GLU A 98 -4.47 -6.19 16.36
C GLU A 98 -5.12 -7.33 15.56
N PRO A 99 -6.04 -7.00 14.64
CA PRO A 99 -6.70 -8.01 13.81
C PRO A 99 -5.80 -8.52 12.67
N ARG A 100 -4.68 -7.84 12.40
CA ARG A 100 -3.81 -8.08 11.25
C ARG A 100 -2.35 -8.25 11.71
N GLY A 101 -1.73 -9.34 11.28
CA GLY A 101 -0.32 -9.64 11.41
C GLY A 101 0.54 -8.97 10.33
N PRO A 102 1.87 -8.96 10.51
CA PRO A 102 2.80 -8.58 9.45
C PRO A 102 2.70 -9.56 8.28
N GLY A 103 2.40 -9.05 7.07
CA GLY A 103 2.29 -9.89 5.86
C GLY A 103 0.88 -10.40 5.53
N ASP A 104 -0.12 -10.14 6.37
CA ASP A 104 -1.52 -10.56 6.15
C ASP A 104 -2.24 -9.81 5.02
N GLY A 105 -1.60 -8.85 4.36
CA GLY A 105 -2.18 -8.19 3.20
C GLY A 105 -1.13 -7.90 2.15
N PRO A 106 -1.48 -7.11 1.12
CA PRO A 106 -0.74 -7.11 -0.13
C PRO A 106 0.64 -6.46 -0.06
N ILE A 107 0.88 -5.54 0.89
CA ILE A 107 2.23 -5.04 1.18
C ILE A 107 3.03 -6.13 1.90
N ALA A 108 4.16 -6.52 1.32
CA ALA A 108 4.93 -7.68 1.74
C ALA A 108 5.59 -7.50 3.12
N PHE A 109 5.90 -8.64 3.76
CA PHE A 109 6.63 -8.66 5.03
C PHE A 109 8.01 -8.01 4.93
N ASP A 110 8.67 -8.08 3.77
CA ASP A 110 9.96 -7.42 3.53
C ASP A 110 9.91 -5.91 3.68
N ALA A 111 8.83 -5.26 3.23
CA ALA A 111 8.62 -3.83 3.41
C ALA A 111 8.43 -3.48 4.89
N PHE A 112 7.69 -4.32 5.63
CA PHE A 112 7.54 -4.21 7.08
C PHE A 112 8.90 -4.33 7.79
N ARG A 113 9.68 -5.36 7.47
CA ARG A 113 11.01 -5.63 8.05
C ARG A 113 11.98 -4.50 7.76
N SER A 114 12.00 -4.01 6.52
CA SER A 114 12.84 -2.89 6.10
C SER A 114 12.53 -1.61 6.89
N LEU A 115 11.25 -1.28 7.04
CA LEU A 115 10.82 -0.11 7.81
C LEU A 115 11.12 -0.27 9.31
N LEU A 116 10.96 -1.49 9.87
CA LEU A 116 11.25 -1.80 11.27
C LEU A 116 12.73 -1.54 11.61
N LEU A 117 13.63 -1.95 10.71
CA LEU A 117 15.08 -1.83 10.88
C LEU A 117 15.65 -0.46 10.50
N ALA A 118 14.83 0.43 9.92
CA ALA A 118 15.27 1.74 9.44
C ALA A 118 15.68 2.75 10.56
N GLY A 119 15.53 2.38 11.84
CA GLY A 119 15.95 3.24 12.96
C GLY A 119 15.17 4.55 13.07
N LEU A 120 13.84 4.47 12.90
CA LEU A 120 12.96 5.64 12.79
C LEU A 120 12.89 6.47 14.09
N PRO A 121 13.21 7.77 14.06
CA PRO A 121 13.19 8.58 15.27
C PRO A 121 11.76 8.83 15.78
N LEU A 122 11.53 8.56 17.05
CA LEU A 122 10.26 8.76 17.77
C LEU A 122 10.17 10.12 18.47
N GLY A 123 11.29 10.82 18.67
CA GLY A 123 11.37 12.07 19.45
C GLY A 123 10.32 13.12 19.06
N GLN A 124 10.21 13.42 17.76
CA GLN A 124 9.24 14.40 17.27
C GLN A 124 7.79 13.94 17.50
N LEU A 125 7.50 12.63 17.40
CA LEU A 125 6.16 12.09 17.67
C LEU A 125 5.80 12.21 19.16
N VAL A 126 6.78 11.99 20.04
CA VAL A 126 6.64 12.19 21.50
C VAL A 126 6.38 13.67 21.83
N GLU A 127 7.11 14.58 21.21
CA GLU A 127 6.90 16.02 21.38
C GLU A 127 5.52 16.46 20.90
N ASN A 128 5.10 15.97 19.73
CA ASN A 128 3.79 16.28 19.15
C ASN A 128 2.65 15.75 20.03
N GLU A 129 2.74 14.51 20.56
CA GLU A 129 1.76 13.97 21.52
C GLU A 129 1.69 14.84 22.80
N ALA A 130 2.86 15.28 23.28
CA ALA A 130 2.93 16.10 24.49
C ALA A 130 2.39 17.52 24.27
N ALA A 131 2.50 18.07 23.06
CA ALA A 131 1.98 19.37 22.66
C ALA A 131 0.45 19.32 22.46
N ASP A 132 -0.05 18.32 21.74
CA ASP A 132 -1.48 18.11 21.49
C ASP A 132 -2.27 17.99 22.80
N ARG A 133 -1.72 17.27 23.79
CA ARG A 133 -2.31 17.19 25.13
C ARG A 133 -2.41 18.53 25.86
N ARG A 134 -1.42 19.42 25.69
CA ARG A 134 -1.38 20.71 26.40
C ARG A 134 -2.32 21.73 25.74
N SER A 135 -2.51 21.60 24.44
CA SER A 135 -3.35 22.48 23.63
C SER A 135 -4.74 21.87 23.45
N SER A 136 -5.60 21.98 24.48
CA SER A 136 -7.03 21.63 24.39
C SER A 136 -7.85 22.57 23.47
N VAL A 137 -7.20 23.43 22.67
CA VAL A 137 -7.85 24.54 21.95
C VAL A 137 -7.30 24.63 20.52
N LEU A 138 -8.19 24.34 19.56
CA LEU A 138 -8.29 24.86 18.19
C LEU A 138 -7.08 24.74 17.26
N PHE A 139 -7.00 23.66 16.47
CA PHE A 139 -6.38 23.70 15.13
C PHE A 139 -7.24 22.95 14.11
N ASP A 140 -8.38 23.56 13.79
CA ASP A 140 -9.42 22.98 12.93
C ASP A 140 -9.34 23.45 11.46
N SER A 141 -8.19 23.92 10.97
CA SER A 141 -8.14 24.50 9.61
C SER A 141 -6.93 24.19 8.72
N LEU A 142 -5.96 23.39 9.17
CA LEU A 142 -4.91 22.83 8.31
C LEU A 142 -4.60 21.37 8.72
N GLU A 143 -5.64 20.55 8.88
CA GLU A 143 -5.55 19.20 9.44
C GLU A 143 -4.55 18.29 8.72
N GLU A 144 -4.30 18.48 7.42
CA GLU A 144 -3.47 17.57 6.63
C GLU A 144 -1.96 17.85 6.67
N GLN A 145 -1.52 19.00 7.17
CA GLN A 145 -0.10 19.42 7.16
C GLN A 145 0.57 19.37 8.53
N THR A 146 0.05 18.58 9.47
CA THR A 146 0.69 18.45 10.78
C THR A 146 2.04 17.73 10.67
N SER A 147 2.97 18.10 11.57
CA SER A 147 4.30 17.49 11.67
C SER A 147 4.21 15.95 11.77
N THR A 148 3.26 15.43 12.55
CA THR A 148 3.02 13.98 12.69
C THR A 148 2.62 13.32 11.38
N LYS A 149 1.65 13.87 10.64
CA LYS A 149 1.21 13.30 9.36
C LYS A 149 2.35 13.27 8.34
N ASN A 150 3.20 14.31 8.30
CA ASN A 150 4.39 14.33 7.44
C ASN A 150 5.46 13.31 7.83
N ILE A 151 5.61 13.00 9.12
CA ILE A 151 6.47 11.88 9.56
C ILE A 151 5.90 10.56 9.05
N LEU A 152 4.60 10.32 9.26
CA LEU A 152 3.94 9.09 8.86
C LEU A 152 3.97 8.86 7.35
N ARG A 153 3.79 9.91 6.54
CA ARG A 153 3.95 9.84 5.08
C ARG A 153 5.36 9.47 4.65
N ARG A 154 6.39 10.07 5.27
CA ARG A 154 7.78 9.72 4.98
C ARG A 154 8.11 8.28 5.36
N TRP A 155 7.50 7.76 6.43
CA TRP A 155 7.67 6.37 6.82
C TRP A 155 6.95 5.43 5.86
N ALA A 156 5.69 5.72 5.51
CA ALA A 156 4.95 4.93 4.51
C ALA A 156 5.65 4.92 3.15
N ALA A 157 6.34 6.02 2.79
CA ALA A 157 7.09 6.13 1.55
C ALA A 157 8.24 5.12 1.40
N THR A 158 8.74 4.51 2.47
CA THR A 158 9.73 3.43 2.36
C THR A 158 9.15 2.18 1.72
N ALA A 159 7.84 1.99 1.75
CA ALA A 159 7.15 0.91 1.06
C ALA A 159 7.04 1.13 -0.45
N ALA A 160 7.57 2.23 -1.01
CA ALA A 160 7.52 2.49 -2.46
C ALA A 160 8.22 1.42 -3.31
N GLY A 161 9.20 0.71 -2.74
CA GLY A 161 9.88 -0.41 -3.40
C GLY A 161 9.12 -1.74 -3.35
N ASP A 162 8.01 -1.81 -2.61
CA ASP A 162 7.18 -3.01 -2.53
C ASP A 162 6.49 -3.28 -3.90
N PRO A 163 6.46 -4.54 -4.38
CA PRO A 163 5.89 -4.86 -5.69
C PRO A 163 4.42 -4.47 -5.86
N TYR A 164 3.59 -4.60 -4.82
CA TYR A 164 2.18 -4.23 -4.88
C TYR A 164 2.03 -2.72 -4.98
N VAL A 165 2.72 -1.97 -4.12
CA VAL A 165 2.72 -0.49 -4.14
C VAL A 165 3.23 0.02 -5.49
N ALA A 166 4.36 -0.49 -5.96
CA ALA A 166 4.96 -0.10 -7.23
C ALA A 166 4.02 -0.35 -8.42
N ASN A 167 3.30 -1.48 -8.41
CA ASN A 167 2.32 -1.79 -9.44
C ASN A 167 1.14 -0.81 -9.44
N ILE A 168 0.55 -0.49 -8.28
CA ILE A 168 -0.54 0.50 -8.21
C ILE A 168 -0.06 1.87 -8.70
N LEU A 169 1.12 2.31 -8.28
CA LEU A 169 1.68 3.59 -8.74
C LEU A 169 1.90 3.60 -10.27
N ARG A 170 2.33 2.49 -10.85
CA ARG A 170 2.44 2.35 -12.31
C ARG A 170 1.08 2.46 -12.99
N CYS A 171 0.08 1.69 -12.55
CA CYS A 171 -1.29 1.76 -13.08
C CYS A 171 -1.87 3.17 -12.94
N ALA A 172 -1.60 3.85 -11.83
CA ALA A 172 -2.03 5.23 -11.61
C ALA A 172 -1.36 6.19 -12.61
N ARG A 173 -0.07 6.05 -12.89
CA ARG A 173 0.61 6.86 -13.93
C ARG A 173 0.01 6.63 -15.32
N GLU A 174 -0.33 5.40 -15.66
CA GLU A 174 -0.98 5.04 -16.92
C GLU A 174 -2.39 5.60 -17.03
N ALA A 175 -3.19 5.52 -15.96
CA ALA A 175 -4.52 6.11 -15.92
C ALA A 175 -4.47 7.65 -15.96
N ALA A 176 -3.46 8.28 -15.35
CA ALA A 176 -3.22 9.73 -15.45
C ALA A 176 -2.81 10.15 -16.87
N ALA A 177 -2.01 9.34 -17.56
CA ALA A 177 -1.68 9.57 -18.97
C ALA A 177 -2.93 9.48 -19.85
N ARG A 178 -3.74 8.42 -19.68
CA ARG A 178 -5.03 8.26 -20.38
C ARG A 178 -5.99 9.41 -20.10
N PHE A 179 -6.07 9.89 -18.85
CA PHE A 179 -6.90 11.05 -18.50
C PHE A 179 -6.45 12.31 -19.25
N ARG A 180 -5.14 12.61 -19.27
CA ARG A 180 -4.60 13.78 -19.98
C ARG A 180 -4.89 13.71 -21.47
N GLN A 181 -4.62 12.56 -22.09
CA GLN A 181 -4.89 12.34 -23.51
C GLN A 181 -6.39 12.45 -23.82
N GLY A 182 -7.25 11.84 -22.99
CA GLY A 182 -8.70 11.93 -23.14
C GLY A 182 -9.22 13.36 -22.99
N LEU A 183 -8.62 14.17 -22.12
CA LEU A 183 -9.00 15.57 -21.95
C LEU A 183 -8.66 16.40 -23.19
N GLU A 184 -7.46 16.22 -23.75
CA GLU A 184 -7.05 16.86 -24.99
C GLU A 184 -7.95 16.45 -26.16
N GLN A 185 -8.23 15.15 -26.28
CA GLN A 185 -9.06 14.61 -27.35
C GLN A 185 -10.51 15.08 -27.24
N PHE A 186 -11.11 15.03 -26.05
CA PHE A 186 -12.44 15.57 -25.79
C PHE A 186 -12.54 17.05 -26.19
N THR A 187 -11.54 17.86 -25.82
CA THR A 187 -11.52 19.29 -26.14
C THR A 187 -11.45 19.53 -27.66
N ARG A 188 -10.62 18.76 -28.37
CA ARG A 188 -10.54 18.82 -29.85
C ARG A 188 -11.85 18.42 -30.52
N VAL A 189 -12.48 17.34 -30.07
CA VAL A 189 -13.77 16.89 -30.62
C VAL A 189 -14.87 17.90 -30.32
N LEU A 190 -14.89 18.50 -29.12
CA LEU A 190 -15.86 19.55 -28.76
C LEU A 190 -15.76 20.76 -29.70
N ASP A 191 -14.54 21.23 -29.99
CA ASP A 191 -14.32 22.32 -30.94
C ASP A 191 -14.76 21.94 -32.36
N GLY A 192 -14.48 20.70 -32.79
CA GLY A 192 -14.92 20.18 -34.09
C GLY A 192 -16.45 20.08 -34.21
N VAL A 193 -17.12 19.60 -33.16
CA VAL A 193 -18.59 19.55 -33.07
C VAL A 193 -19.18 20.94 -33.19
N ARG A 194 -18.62 21.93 -32.49
CA ARG A 194 -19.05 23.34 -32.58
C ARG A 194 -18.95 23.85 -34.02
N ILE A 195 -17.78 23.71 -34.65
CA ILE A 195 -17.55 24.18 -36.03
C ILE A 195 -18.52 23.53 -37.01
N ASN A 196 -18.68 22.21 -36.95
CA ASN A 196 -19.58 21.48 -37.85
C ASN A 196 -21.05 21.84 -37.63
N TYR A 197 -21.46 22.04 -36.39
CA TYR A 197 -22.81 22.49 -36.06
C TYR A 197 -23.09 23.87 -36.65
N GLU A 198 -22.20 24.84 -36.44
CA GLU A 198 -22.33 26.20 -36.98
C GLU A 198 -22.38 26.21 -38.52
N LEU A 199 -21.55 25.40 -39.17
CA LEU A 199 -21.54 25.24 -40.64
C LEU A 199 -22.85 24.66 -41.18
N LYS A 200 -23.36 23.59 -40.55
CA LYS A 200 -24.60 22.91 -41.00
C LYS A 200 -25.84 23.77 -40.73
N GLN A 201 -25.89 24.47 -39.59
CA GLN A 201 -27.05 25.28 -39.21
C GLN A 201 -27.02 26.69 -39.81
N ARG A 202 -25.91 27.12 -40.43
CA ARG A 202 -25.68 28.49 -40.92
C ARG A 202 -26.03 29.57 -39.88
N LYS A 203 -25.86 29.22 -38.60
CA LYS A 203 -26.10 30.06 -37.44
C LYS A 203 -24.88 29.88 -36.53
N VAL A 204 -24.22 30.97 -36.20
CA VAL A 204 -23.31 31.00 -35.05
C VAL A 204 -24.20 31.02 -33.83
N ASP A 205 -23.98 30.13 -32.86
CA ASP A 205 -24.69 30.19 -31.60
C ASP A 205 -24.53 31.62 -31.06
N ARG A 206 -25.64 32.36 -31.00
CA ARG A 206 -25.64 33.68 -30.39
C ARG A 206 -25.30 33.45 -28.93
N LEU A 207 -24.10 33.86 -28.51
CA LEU A 207 -23.71 34.01 -27.12
C LEU A 207 -24.88 34.61 -26.33
N ALA A 208 -25.64 33.77 -25.64
CA ALA A 208 -26.71 34.22 -24.78
C ALA A 208 -26.03 34.77 -23.53
N VAL A 209 -25.84 36.08 -23.48
CA VAL A 209 -25.31 36.74 -22.29
C VAL A 209 -26.48 36.98 -21.35
N ALA A 210 -26.52 36.27 -20.23
CA ALA A 210 -27.45 36.52 -19.14
C ALA A 210 -26.73 37.31 -18.03
N PHE A 211 -27.44 38.23 -17.37
CA PHE A 211 -26.86 38.99 -16.27
C PHE A 211 -27.26 38.35 -14.93
N ALA A 212 -26.27 37.95 -14.13
CA ALA A 212 -26.46 37.59 -12.73
C ALA A 212 -26.10 38.81 -11.87
N GLY A 213 -27.10 39.61 -11.53
CA GLY A 213 -26.87 40.95 -10.97
C GLY A 213 -26.29 41.89 -12.03
N SER A 214 -25.14 42.52 -11.77
CA SER A 214 -24.45 43.41 -12.71
C SER A 214 -23.42 42.72 -13.62
N ARG A 215 -23.25 41.39 -13.50
CA ARG A 215 -22.20 40.65 -14.22
C ARG A 215 -22.80 39.86 -15.38
N ALA A 216 -22.31 40.15 -16.59
CA ALA A 216 -22.58 39.35 -17.78
C ALA A 216 -21.99 37.95 -17.62
N VAL A 217 -22.82 36.92 -17.75
CA VAL A 217 -22.47 35.50 -17.73
C VAL A 217 -22.87 34.90 -19.07
N ILE A 218 -21.94 34.19 -19.70
CA ILE A 218 -22.22 33.43 -20.92
C ILE A 218 -23.08 32.22 -20.53
N GLN A 219 -24.33 32.18 -20.97
CA GLN A 219 -25.16 30.98 -20.92
C GLN A 219 -24.83 30.14 -22.17
N ALA A 220 -24.27 28.95 -21.96
CA ALA A 220 -24.31 27.91 -22.98
C ALA A 220 -25.79 27.57 -23.24
N SER A 221 -26.21 27.57 -24.50
CA SER A 221 -27.57 27.19 -24.85
C SER A 221 -27.80 25.70 -24.58
N ASN A 222 -29.04 25.33 -24.28
CA ASN A 222 -29.48 23.93 -24.11
C ASN A 222 -29.47 23.12 -25.44
N ASP A 223 -28.66 23.50 -26.43
CA ASP A 223 -28.74 23.00 -27.81
C ASP A 223 -28.10 21.62 -28.03
N TRP A 224 -27.72 20.91 -26.97
CA TRP A 224 -27.17 19.55 -27.11
C TRP A 224 -28.14 18.58 -27.81
N GLU A 225 -29.46 18.69 -27.56
CA GLU A 225 -30.47 17.90 -28.27
C GLU A 225 -30.54 18.21 -29.78
N ASN A 226 -30.11 19.41 -30.19
CA ASN A 226 -30.03 19.81 -31.60
C ASN A 226 -28.71 19.35 -32.24
N ILE A 227 -27.61 19.34 -31.48
CA ILE A 227 -26.30 18.85 -31.92
C ILE A 227 -26.39 17.36 -32.31
N GLU A 228 -27.08 16.53 -31.53
CA GLU A 228 -27.28 15.11 -31.85
C GLU A 228 -28.06 14.88 -33.15
N LYS A 229 -28.99 15.79 -33.50
CA LYS A 229 -29.73 15.72 -34.76
C LYS A 229 -28.92 16.24 -35.94
N ALA A 230 -28.12 17.28 -35.75
CA ALA A 230 -27.37 17.95 -36.81
C ALA A 230 -26.03 17.27 -37.13
N CYS A 231 -25.36 16.75 -36.10
CA CYS A 231 -24.03 16.14 -36.15
C CYS A 231 -24.01 14.83 -35.32
N PRO A 232 -24.76 13.79 -35.73
CA PRO A 232 -24.94 12.58 -34.92
C PRO A 232 -23.64 11.79 -34.69
N ALA A 233 -22.75 11.73 -35.69
CA ALA A 233 -21.48 11.01 -35.57
C ALA A 233 -20.53 11.72 -34.61
N GLU A 234 -20.41 13.04 -34.73
CA GLU A 234 -19.54 13.86 -33.88
C GLU A 234 -20.07 13.96 -32.45
N ALA A 235 -21.40 14.01 -32.27
CA ALA A 235 -22.03 13.96 -30.96
C ALA A 235 -21.77 12.62 -30.26
N ARG A 236 -21.86 11.49 -30.99
CA ARG A 236 -21.54 10.16 -30.46
C ARG A 236 -20.08 10.04 -30.06
N GLN A 237 -19.17 10.51 -30.91
CA GLN A 237 -17.74 10.55 -30.60
C GLN A 237 -17.48 11.39 -29.34
N LEU A 238 -18.13 12.55 -29.18
CA LEU A 238 -17.95 13.37 -27.98
C LEU A 238 -18.42 12.67 -26.70
N LEU A 239 -19.52 11.89 -26.77
CA LEU A 239 -20.00 11.06 -25.67
C LEU A 239 -19.00 9.96 -25.30
N GLU A 240 -18.43 9.28 -26.30
CA GLU A 240 -17.41 8.22 -26.14
C GLU A 240 -16.13 8.76 -25.49
N GLU A 241 -15.62 9.90 -25.97
CA GLU A 241 -14.41 10.54 -25.42
C GLU A 241 -14.64 11.05 -23.98
N PHE A 242 -15.82 11.64 -23.72
CA PHE A 242 -16.16 12.09 -22.37
C PHE A 242 -16.31 10.93 -21.38
N HIS A 243 -16.94 9.83 -21.82
CA HIS A 243 -17.04 8.63 -21.00
C HIS A 243 -15.66 8.06 -20.68
N SER A 244 -14.77 7.96 -21.68
CA SER A 244 -13.39 7.49 -21.50
C SER A 244 -12.61 8.36 -20.51
N LEU A 245 -12.76 9.68 -20.59
CA LEU A 245 -12.18 10.65 -19.64
C LEU A 245 -12.69 10.41 -18.21
N VAL A 246 -14.00 10.22 -18.04
CA VAL A 246 -14.63 9.96 -16.74
C VAL A 246 -14.16 8.62 -16.17
N SER A 247 -14.12 7.58 -16.99
CA SER A 247 -13.68 6.23 -16.60
C SER A 247 -12.22 6.22 -16.15
N ALA A 248 -11.31 6.89 -16.87
CA ALA A 248 -9.91 7.02 -16.47
C ALA A 248 -9.74 7.76 -15.14
N ARG A 249 -10.54 8.81 -14.89
CA ARG A 249 -10.55 9.51 -13.60
C ARG A 249 -11.07 8.65 -12.46
N ASP A 250 -12.15 7.91 -12.71
CA ASP A 250 -12.77 7.05 -11.71
C ASP A 250 -11.88 5.83 -11.40
N GLU A 251 -11.08 5.36 -12.36
CA GLU A 251 -10.00 4.39 -12.16
C GLU A 251 -8.89 4.96 -11.27
N LEU A 252 -8.36 6.16 -11.57
CA LEU A 252 -7.37 6.85 -10.72
C LEU A 252 -7.84 7.01 -9.28
N ARG A 253 -9.11 7.40 -9.10
CA ARG A 253 -9.70 7.54 -7.77
C ARG A 253 -9.75 6.22 -7.03
N ARG A 254 -10.16 5.13 -7.70
CA ARG A 254 -10.16 3.79 -7.12
C ARG A 254 -8.76 3.36 -6.68
N LEU A 255 -7.75 3.52 -7.54
CA LEU A 255 -6.36 3.20 -7.23
C LEU A 255 -5.82 4.01 -6.03
N ARG A 256 -6.14 5.31 -5.97
CA ARG A 256 -5.79 6.16 -4.82
C ARG A 256 -6.46 5.69 -3.54
N ASP A 257 -7.77 5.46 -3.58
CA ASP A 257 -8.56 5.07 -2.42
C ASP A 257 -8.10 3.69 -1.89
N GLU A 258 -7.83 2.74 -2.80
CA GLU A 258 -7.28 1.42 -2.50
C GLU A 258 -5.90 1.52 -1.83
N LEU A 259 -4.93 2.17 -2.48
CA LEU A 259 -3.57 2.26 -1.94
C LEU A 259 -3.53 3.03 -0.63
N ASN A 260 -4.29 4.11 -0.49
CA ASN A 260 -4.33 4.88 0.75
C ASN A 260 -4.96 4.08 1.91
N ALA A 261 -6.00 3.29 1.63
CA ALA A 261 -6.59 2.39 2.61
C ALA A 261 -5.59 1.31 3.06
N GLU A 262 -4.86 0.73 2.11
CA GLU A 262 -3.87 -0.29 2.42
C GLU A 262 -2.64 0.28 3.17
N LEU A 263 -2.13 1.44 2.77
CA LEU A 263 -1.06 2.12 3.52
C LEU A 263 -1.49 2.45 4.95
N ARG A 264 -2.76 2.85 5.14
CA ARG A 264 -3.31 3.06 6.49
C ARG A 264 -3.34 1.75 7.28
N ALA A 265 -3.81 0.66 6.70
CA ALA A 265 -3.84 -0.65 7.36
C ALA A 265 -2.44 -1.16 7.70
N PHE A 266 -1.49 -1.02 6.77
CA PHE A 266 -0.08 -1.35 6.96
C PHE A 266 0.54 -0.53 8.09
N MET A 267 0.36 0.80 8.09
CA MET A 267 0.91 1.67 9.15
C MET A 267 0.29 1.40 10.51
N LYS A 268 -0.99 1.02 10.58
CA LYS A 268 -1.67 0.61 11.82
C LYS A 268 -1.09 -0.68 12.40
N CYS A 269 -0.73 -1.64 11.54
CA CYS A 269 -0.03 -2.87 11.96
C CYS A 269 1.44 -2.57 12.33
N PHE A 270 2.08 -1.67 11.58
CA PHE A 270 3.49 -1.32 11.77
C PHE A 270 3.76 -0.61 13.10
N PHE A 271 3.06 0.47 13.40
CA PHE A 271 3.47 1.37 14.49
C PHE A 271 3.50 0.71 15.87
N PRO A 272 2.47 -0.04 16.30
CA PRO A 272 2.48 -0.68 17.63
C PRO A 272 3.55 -1.78 17.73
N ARG A 273 3.83 -2.46 16.61
CA ARG A 273 4.94 -3.44 16.48
C ARG A 273 6.30 -2.79 16.56
N TYR A 274 6.49 -1.68 15.85
CA TYR A 274 7.72 -0.89 15.92
C TYR A 274 7.98 -0.39 17.33
N LEU A 275 6.95 0.13 18.00
CA LEU A 275 7.07 0.58 19.38
C LEU A 275 7.37 -0.57 20.34
N THR A 276 6.74 -1.73 20.16
CA THR A 276 7.04 -2.95 20.92
C THR A 276 8.49 -3.38 20.73
N TYR A 277 8.95 -3.39 19.48
CA TYR A 277 10.33 -3.70 19.12
C TYR A 277 11.34 -2.76 19.80
N VAL A 278 11.15 -1.44 19.71
CA VAL A 278 12.01 -0.44 20.37
C VAL A 278 12.04 -0.66 21.89
N LEU A 279 10.93 -1.04 22.52
CA LEU A 279 10.88 -1.33 23.95
C LEU A 279 11.69 -2.56 24.37
N GLN A 280 11.93 -3.50 23.46
CA GLN A 280 12.78 -4.68 23.68
C GLN A 280 14.28 -4.39 23.49
N GLN A 281 14.63 -3.22 22.94
CA GLN A 281 16.02 -2.79 22.77
C GLN A 281 16.60 -2.21 24.06
N SER A 282 17.91 -1.96 24.07
CA SER A 282 18.61 -1.37 25.21
C SER A 282 18.07 0.03 25.58
N LYS A 283 18.20 0.44 26.85
CA LYS A 283 17.77 1.77 27.29
C LYS A 283 18.49 2.92 26.59
N ALA A 284 19.77 2.73 26.25
CA ALA A 284 20.53 3.69 25.46
C ALA A 284 19.90 3.90 24.07
N ARG A 285 19.53 2.80 23.38
CA ARG A 285 18.88 2.88 22.07
C ARG A 285 17.48 3.49 22.13
N GLN A 286 16.70 3.16 23.16
CA GLN A 286 15.39 3.78 23.40
C GLN A 286 15.51 5.31 23.55
N HIS A 287 16.56 5.77 24.25
CA HIS A 287 16.84 7.20 24.42
C HIS A 287 17.30 7.87 23.11
N GLU A 288 18.19 7.21 22.36
CA GLU A 288 18.67 7.68 21.05
C GLU A 288 17.52 7.89 20.06
N LEU A 289 16.56 6.96 20.02
CA LEU A 289 15.35 7.07 19.18
C LEU A 289 14.37 8.12 19.72
N GLY A 290 14.61 8.73 20.87
CA GLY A 290 13.78 9.81 21.41
C GLY A 290 12.48 9.35 22.09
N LEU A 291 12.38 8.08 22.52
CA LEU A 291 11.20 7.59 23.25
C LEU A 291 11.02 8.30 24.62
N GLY A 292 12.12 8.85 25.16
CA GLY A 292 12.13 9.69 26.36
C GLY A 292 11.42 9.04 27.56
N ARG A 293 10.73 9.86 28.37
CA ARG A 293 9.86 9.39 29.47
C ARG A 293 8.40 9.21 29.05
N CYS A 294 8.11 9.10 27.75
CA CYS A 294 6.74 8.97 27.26
C CYS A 294 6.16 7.61 27.66
N LYS A 295 4.85 7.57 27.97
CA LYS A 295 4.14 6.30 28.18
C LYS A 295 3.87 5.66 26.81
N PRO A 296 4.42 4.47 26.49
CA PRO A 296 4.31 3.90 25.15
C PRO A 296 2.87 3.68 24.68
N GLN A 297 1.96 3.26 25.58
CA GLN A 297 0.55 3.07 25.24
C GLN A 297 -0.12 4.37 24.77
N ARG A 298 0.32 5.52 25.30
CA ARG A 298 -0.23 6.83 24.93
C ARG A 298 0.27 7.26 23.56
N LEU A 299 1.58 7.18 23.34
CA LEU A 299 2.18 7.45 22.03
C LEU A 299 1.54 6.56 20.95
N CYS A 300 1.37 5.27 21.25
CA CYS A 300 0.69 4.32 20.38
C CYS A 300 -0.71 4.79 19.98
N ARG A 301 -1.55 5.14 20.96
CA ARG A 301 -2.92 5.61 20.70
C ARG A 301 -2.93 6.89 19.87
N TYR A 302 -2.13 7.88 20.27
CA TYR A 302 -2.00 9.15 19.54
C TYR A 302 -1.64 8.91 18.07
N VAL A 303 -0.61 8.11 17.79
CA VAL A 303 -0.18 7.88 16.41
C VAL A 303 -1.21 7.07 15.62
N LEU A 304 -1.89 6.09 16.22
CA LEU A 304 -2.98 5.37 15.54
C LEU A 304 -4.13 6.31 15.13
N GLU A 305 -4.52 7.25 15.99
CA GLU A 305 -5.51 8.29 15.65
C GLU A 305 -5.02 9.19 14.51
N GLN A 306 -3.72 9.52 14.48
CA GLN A 306 -3.14 10.30 13.39
C GLN A 306 -3.12 9.50 12.08
N ILE A 307 -2.78 8.21 12.11
CA ILE A 307 -2.81 7.31 10.94
C ILE A 307 -4.21 7.26 10.32
N ASP A 308 -5.26 7.20 11.16
CA ASP A 308 -6.65 7.22 10.69
C ASP A 308 -7.00 8.49 9.90
N ARG A 309 -6.45 9.63 10.30
CA ARG A 309 -6.69 10.93 9.67
C ARG A 309 -5.62 11.30 8.64
N THR A 310 -4.68 10.41 8.35
CA THR A 310 -3.62 10.67 7.36
C THR A 310 -4.10 10.21 6.00
N ASP A 311 -3.99 11.12 5.03
CA ASP A 311 -3.88 10.76 3.62
C ASP A 311 -2.39 10.62 3.29
N PHE A 312 -1.99 9.39 2.96
CA PHE A 312 -0.60 9.01 2.71
C PHE A 312 -0.12 9.39 1.31
N LEU A 313 -1.05 9.75 0.41
CA LEU A 313 -0.77 9.99 -1.00
C LEU A 313 -0.83 11.48 -1.37
N LEU A 314 -0.84 12.38 -0.37
CA LEU A 314 -0.88 13.82 -0.61
C LEU A 314 0.42 14.33 -1.24
N PRO A 315 0.31 15.28 -2.19
CA PRO A 315 1.47 15.92 -2.78
C PRO A 315 2.31 16.62 -1.71
N ARG A 316 3.64 16.48 -1.79
CA ARG A 316 4.65 17.10 -0.90
C ARG A 316 4.75 16.53 0.52
N GLY A 317 3.98 15.51 0.86
CA GLY A 317 4.02 14.88 2.18
C GLY A 317 4.97 13.67 2.29
N GLY A 318 5.32 13.05 1.15
CA GLY A 318 6.20 11.89 0.99
C GLY A 318 6.45 11.64 -0.51
N SER A 319 7.23 10.63 -0.89
CA SER A 319 7.48 10.30 -2.31
C SER A 319 6.36 9.50 -2.98
N LEU A 320 5.34 9.08 -2.22
CA LEU A 320 4.16 8.39 -2.73
C LEU A 320 3.09 9.42 -3.07
N GLU A 321 2.75 9.54 -4.36
CA GLU A 321 1.78 10.52 -4.84
C GLU A 321 0.88 9.88 -5.92
N ILE A 322 -0.43 10.02 -5.75
CA ILE A 322 -1.43 9.77 -6.79
C ILE A 322 -2.35 10.99 -6.85
N ASP A 323 -2.04 11.91 -7.76
CA ASP A 323 -2.87 13.08 -8.00
C ASP A 323 -4.09 12.69 -8.84
N VAL A 324 -5.29 12.96 -8.32
CA VAL A 324 -6.54 12.70 -9.03
C VAL A 324 -6.97 14.02 -9.68
N PRO A 325 -6.79 14.17 -11.00
CA PRO A 325 -7.07 15.42 -11.68
C PRO A 325 -8.56 15.76 -11.60
N ARG A 326 -8.84 17.06 -11.52
CA ARG A 326 -10.19 17.59 -11.63
C ARG A 326 -10.56 17.70 -13.11
N ILE A 327 -11.78 17.27 -13.45
CA ILE A 327 -12.38 17.64 -14.73
C ILE A 327 -12.74 19.14 -14.63
N PRO A 328 -12.34 19.99 -15.58
CA PRO A 328 -12.71 21.40 -15.60
C PRO A 328 -14.22 21.60 -15.42
N SER A 329 -14.61 22.65 -14.69
CA SER A 329 -16.02 22.91 -14.34
C SER A 329 -16.93 22.99 -15.57
N GLU A 330 -16.41 23.56 -16.65
CA GLU A 330 -17.08 23.78 -17.93
C GLU A 330 -17.41 22.45 -18.60
N ILE A 331 -16.49 21.49 -18.51
CA ILE A 331 -16.59 20.15 -19.07
C ILE A 331 -17.42 19.24 -18.14
N ALA A 332 -17.32 19.43 -16.82
CA ALA A 332 -18.02 18.61 -15.83
C ALA A 332 -19.55 18.68 -15.94
N LEU A 333 -20.10 19.78 -16.49
CA LEU A 333 -21.54 19.93 -16.76
C LEU A 333 -22.07 18.87 -17.74
N PHE A 334 -21.21 18.34 -18.61
CA PHE A 334 -21.58 17.30 -19.57
C PHE A 334 -22.09 16.02 -18.90
N ARG A 335 -21.72 15.77 -17.63
CA ARG A 335 -22.27 14.66 -16.81
C ARG A 335 -23.78 14.73 -16.63
N LYS A 336 -24.38 15.93 -16.72
CA LYS A 336 -25.81 16.17 -16.49
C LYS A 336 -26.64 16.18 -17.78
N VAL A 337 -25.99 16.10 -18.94
CA VAL A 337 -26.66 16.09 -20.23
C VAL A 337 -27.43 14.78 -20.38
N LYS A 338 -28.73 14.85 -20.68
CA LYS A 338 -29.63 13.67 -20.75
C LYS A 338 -29.07 12.56 -21.64
N SER A 339 -28.46 12.93 -22.75
CA SER A 339 -27.91 11.95 -23.69
C SER A 339 -26.65 11.27 -23.18
N TYR A 340 -25.80 11.98 -22.41
CA TYR A 340 -24.71 11.33 -21.69
C TYR A 340 -25.22 10.41 -20.58
N VAL A 341 -26.26 10.80 -19.86
CA VAL A 341 -26.89 9.91 -18.85
C VAL A 341 -27.42 8.63 -19.49
N ARG A 342 -28.09 8.75 -20.65
CA ARG A 342 -28.57 7.59 -21.43
C ARG A 342 -27.42 6.71 -21.94
N TYR A 343 -26.41 7.33 -22.56
CA TYR A 343 -25.22 6.63 -23.05
C TYR A 343 -24.50 5.87 -21.93
N LYS A 344 -24.26 6.54 -20.79
CA LYS A 344 -23.63 5.92 -19.62
C LYS A 344 -24.43 4.73 -19.12
N SER A 345 -25.75 4.84 -18.98
CA SER A 345 -26.60 3.72 -18.53
C SER A 345 -26.51 2.52 -19.47
N GLN A 346 -26.48 2.74 -20.78
CA GLN A 346 -26.34 1.65 -21.77
C GLN A 346 -24.99 0.94 -21.66
N HIS A 347 -23.90 1.69 -21.47
CA HIS A 347 -22.56 1.12 -21.35
C HIS A 347 -22.29 0.48 -19.98
N ASP A 348 -22.81 1.05 -18.89
CA ASP A 348 -22.70 0.46 -17.55
C ASP A 348 -23.49 -0.86 -17.46
N HIS A 349 -24.62 -1.00 -18.16
CA HIS A 349 -25.38 -2.26 -18.22
C HIS A 349 -24.76 -3.33 -19.12
N ALA A 350 -24.12 -2.94 -20.23
CA ALA A 350 -23.42 -3.86 -21.11
C ALA A 350 -22.18 -4.49 -20.42
N GLY A 351 -21.50 -3.74 -19.54
CA GLY A 351 -20.37 -4.26 -18.75
C GLY A 351 -20.76 -5.28 -17.68
N ILE A 352 -22.04 -5.35 -17.28
CA ILE A 352 -22.54 -6.32 -16.29
C ILE A 352 -22.99 -7.62 -16.97
N SER A 353 -23.55 -7.56 -18.19
CA SER A 353 -23.95 -8.77 -18.93
C SER A 353 -22.78 -9.62 -19.41
N ASP A 354 -21.66 -9.00 -19.76
CA ASP A 354 -20.45 -9.72 -20.22
C ASP A 354 -19.67 -10.37 -19.06
N ALA A 355 -19.84 -9.92 -17.81
CA ALA A 355 -19.22 -10.52 -16.64
C ALA A 355 -19.96 -11.77 -16.11
N SER A 356 -21.21 -12.00 -16.56
CA SER A 356 -22.05 -13.13 -16.17
C SER A 356 -22.17 -14.24 -17.22
N GLY A 357 -21.51 -14.11 -18.37
CA GLY A 357 -21.63 -15.05 -19.51
C GLY A 357 -20.49 -16.07 -19.64
N GLY A 358 -19.73 -16.31 -18.57
CA GLY A 358 -18.47 -17.04 -18.62
C GLY A 358 -18.37 -18.29 -17.72
N GLU A 359 -19.48 -18.88 -17.29
CA GLU A 359 -19.49 -20.23 -16.70
C GLU A 359 -20.77 -20.93 -17.15
N ASP A 360 -20.66 -21.77 -18.17
CA ASP A 360 -21.41 -23.02 -18.39
C ASP A 360 -21.51 -23.34 -19.89
N GLU A 361 -20.46 -23.95 -20.44
CA GLU A 361 -20.58 -25.03 -21.43
C GLU A 361 -19.32 -25.90 -21.39
N ALA A 362 -19.29 -26.90 -20.48
CA ALA A 362 -18.66 -28.20 -20.65
C ALA A 362 -18.85 -29.05 -19.38
N GLY A 363 -19.78 -30.02 -19.44
CA GLY A 363 -19.99 -31.01 -18.38
C GLY A 363 -21.31 -31.75 -18.52
#